data_AF-A0A1B2I3F6-F1
#
_entry.id   AF-A0A1B2I3F6-F1
#
_cell.length_a   1.000
_cell.length_b   1.000
_cell.length_c   1.000
_cell.angle_alpha   90.00
_cell.angle_beta   90.00
_cell.angle_gamma   90.00
#
_symmetry.space_group_name_H-M   'P 1'
#
loop_
_entity.id
_entity.type
_entity.pdbx_description
1 polymer ?
#
loop_
_entity_poly.entity_id
_entity_poly.type
_entity_poly.pdbx_seq_one_letter_code
_entity_poly.pdbx_strand_id
1 'polypeptide(L)'
;MEKIRELRLLKKMTQEQLAEAVDISVGYISALENGKKSPSIKRLEKIADVLGVAPTSLFDEEAEPPAQCPFMRDGMWCAPAPELDDISKEVCTLLRGVPLETKIKILNYAKDMKMLSDLSPKRG
;
A
#
# COMPACT_ATOMS: atom_id res chain seq x y z
N MET A 1 15.02 0.67 0.04
CA MET A 1 15.18 0.68 1.52
C MET A 1 16.63 0.94 1.94
N GLU A 2 17.38 1.63 1.08
CA GLU A 2 18.74 2.09 1.41
C GLU A 2 18.71 3.09 2.57
N LYS A 3 17.62 3.86 2.68
CA LYS A 3 17.36 4.84 3.73
C LYS A 3 17.45 4.32 5.17
N ILE A 4 16.95 3.12 5.44
CA ILE A 4 17.05 2.51 6.79
C ILE A 4 18.53 2.30 7.15
N ARG A 5 19.32 1.80 6.20
CA ARG A 5 20.76 1.55 6.41
C ARG A 5 21.51 2.86 6.62
N GLU A 6 21.25 3.88 5.82
CA GLU A 6 21.86 5.21 5.97
C GLU A 6 21.60 5.79 7.37
N LEU A 7 20.33 5.83 7.79
CA LEU A 7 19.93 6.38 9.08
C LEU A 7 20.51 5.59 10.25
N ARG A 8 20.54 4.25 10.13
CA ARG A 8 21.19 3.39 11.13
C ARG A 8 22.67 3.71 11.28
N LEU A 9 23.38 3.87 10.16
CA LEU A 9 24.81 4.21 10.17
C LEU A 9 25.07 5.62 10.71
N LEU A 10 24.21 6.59 10.40
CA LEU A 10 24.26 7.94 10.98
C LEU A 10 24.11 7.91 12.51
N LYS A 11 23.27 7.02 13.03
CA LYS A 11 23.14 6.75 14.47
C LYS A 11 24.22 5.85 15.06
N LYS A 12 25.20 5.40 14.25
CA LYS A 12 26.29 4.49 14.65
C LYS A 12 25.78 3.18 15.27
N MET A 13 24.63 2.68 14.81
CA MET A 13 24.05 1.44 15.29
C MET A 13 24.46 0.25 14.41
N THR A 14 24.68 -0.92 15.00
CA THR A 14 24.79 -2.19 14.26
C THR A 14 23.40 -2.71 13.87
N GLN A 15 23.34 -3.69 12.96
CA GLN A 15 22.06 -4.31 12.60
C GLN A 15 21.44 -5.04 13.81
N GLU A 16 22.28 -5.62 14.68
CA GLU A 16 21.87 -6.25 15.93
C GLU A 16 21.23 -5.24 16.89
N GLN A 17 21.85 -4.08 17.07
CA GLN A 17 21.33 -3.03 17.94
C GLN A 17 19.99 -2.47 17.46
N LEU A 18 19.83 -2.29 16.13
CA LEU A 18 18.55 -1.86 15.56
C LEU A 18 17.49 -2.95 15.69
N ALA A 19 17.86 -4.21 15.45
CA ALA A 19 16.97 -5.35 15.57
C ALA A 19 16.44 -5.51 17.01
N GLU A 20 17.32 -5.39 18.00
CA GLU A 20 16.99 -5.41 19.42
C GLU A 20 16.06 -4.25 19.81
N ALA A 21 16.37 -3.02 19.39
CA ALA A 21 15.56 -1.85 19.70
C ALA A 21 14.14 -1.90 19.11
N VAL A 22 13.96 -2.61 17.99
CA VAL A 22 12.66 -2.73 17.28
C VAL A 22 11.93 -4.04 17.64
N ASP A 23 12.58 -4.93 18.40
CA ASP A 23 12.10 -6.28 18.75
C ASP A 23 11.79 -7.15 17.51
N ILE A 24 12.79 -7.27 16.63
CA ILE A 24 12.75 -8.08 15.40
C ILE A 24 14.08 -8.80 15.20
N SER A 25 14.13 -9.77 14.29
CA SER A 25 15.37 -10.50 14.02
C SER A 25 16.36 -9.66 13.18
N VAL A 26 17.65 -9.85 13.44
CA VAL A 26 18.75 -9.24 12.66
C VAL A 26 18.63 -9.58 11.17
N GLY A 27 18.25 -10.83 10.88
CA GLY A 27 17.97 -11.27 9.50
C GLY A 27 16.80 -10.52 8.85
N TYR A 28 15.81 -10.07 9.62
CA TYR A 28 14.74 -9.23 9.11
C TYR A 28 15.25 -7.82 8.79
N ILE A 29 16.04 -7.19 9.68
CA ILE A 29 16.71 -5.91 9.39
C ILE A 29 17.57 -6.01 8.14
N SER A 30 18.39 -7.04 8.02
CA SER A 30 19.21 -7.27 6.83
C SER A 30 18.35 -7.43 5.56
N ALA A 31 17.24 -8.16 5.63
CA ALA A 31 16.31 -8.29 4.51
C ALA A 31 15.63 -6.97 4.14
N LEU A 32 15.29 -6.12 5.13
CA LEU A 32 14.75 -4.78 4.92
C LEU A 32 15.77 -3.88 4.22
N GLU A 33 16.99 -3.78 4.75
CA GLU A 33 18.05 -2.91 4.21
C GLU A 33 18.44 -3.28 2.77
N ASN A 34 18.32 -4.56 2.41
CA ASN A 34 18.57 -5.06 1.06
C ASN A 34 17.32 -5.07 0.15
N GLY A 35 16.18 -4.50 0.59
CA GLY A 35 14.95 -4.43 -0.20
C GLY A 35 14.26 -5.78 -0.46
N LYS A 36 14.63 -6.84 0.24
CA LYS A 36 14.07 -8.20 0.06
C LYS A 36 12.74 -8.39 0.80
N LYS A 37 12.43 -7.51 1.76
CA LYS A 37 11.16 -7.51 2.51
C LYS A 37 10.66 -6.09 2.69
N SER A 38 9.35 -5.98 2.83
CA SER A 38 8.67 -4.76 3.26
C SER A 38 8.13 -4.93 4.69
N PRO A 39 8.29 -3.92 5.55
CA PRO A 39 7.71 -3.95 6.89
C PRO A 39 6.22 -3.68 6.85
N SER A 40 5.50 -4.14 7.88
CA SER A 40 4.14 -3.62 8.13
C SER A 40 4.22 -2.17 8.60
N ILE A 41 3.13 -1.40 8.47
CA ILE A 41 3.06 0.00 8.94
C ILE A 41 3.52 0.11 10.39
N LYS A 42 3.02 -0.76 11.28
CA LYS A 42 3.42 -0.79 12.70
C LYS A 42 4.93 -1.01 12.91
N ARG A 43 5.57 -1.85 12.09
CA ARG A 43 7.02 -2.08 12.19
C ARG A 43 7.81 -0.90 11.63
N LEU A 44 7.31 -0.32 10.54
CA LEU A 44 7.89 0.87 9.94
C LEU A 44 7.89 2.04 10.93
N GLU A 45 6.78 2.26 11.63
CA GLU A 45 6.66 3.26 12.70
C GLU A 45 7.70 3.03 13.80
N LYS A 46 7.80 1.81 14.34
CA LYS A 46 8.84 1.49 15.34
C LYS A 46 10.27 1.74 14.85
N ILE A 47 10.56 1.37 13.59
CA ILE A 47 11.87 1.62 13.00
C ILE A 47 12.14 3.13 12.91
N ALA A 48 11.15 3.90 12.45
CA ALA A 48 11.23 5.35 12.34
C ALA A 48 11.45 6.01 13.71
N ASP A 49 10.74 5.55 14.75
CA ASP A 49 10.87 6.02 16.13
C ASP A 49 12.28 5.78 16.68
N VAL A 50 12.80 4.56 16.53
CA VAL A 50 14.18 4.22 16.95
C VAL A 50 15.21 5.05 16.18
N LEU A 51 14.97 5.29 14.89
CA LEU A 51 15.81 6.12 14.03
C LEU A 51 15.57 7.63 14.21
N GLY A 52 14.57 8.05 14.98
CA GLY A 52 14.27 9.45 15.27
C GLY A 52 13.86 10.27 14.04
N VAL A 53 13.17 9.64 13.09
CA VAL A 53 12.69 10.28 11.86
C VAL A 53 11.19 10.04 11.67
N ALA A 54 10.56 10.81 10.77
CA ALA A 54 9.20 10.48 10.35
C ALA A 54 9.20 9.17 9.53
N PRO A 55 8.15 8.34 9.62
CA PRO A 55 8.04 7.12 8.80
C PRO A 55 8.13 7.38 7.30
N THR A 56 7.68 8.56 6.85
CA THR A 56 7.80 9.02 5.46
C THR A 56 9.25 9.19 5.01
N SER A 57 10.14 9.60 5.92
CA SER A 57 11.58 9.76 5.65
C SER A 57 12.32 8.43 5.45
N LEU A 58 11.66 7.29 5.65
CA LEU A 58 12.22 5.96 5.34
C LEU A 58 11.99 5.54 3.89
N PHE A 59 11.20 6.31 3.13
CA PHE A 59 10.95 6.10 1.71
C PHE A 59 11.85 7.00 0.86
N ASP A 60 12.21 6.51 -0.32
CA ASP A 60 12.96 7.27 -1.30
C ASP A 60 11.99 8.23 -2.01
N GLU A 61 12.24 9.55 -1.97
CA GLU A 61 11.41 10.56 -2.66
C GLU A 61 11.42 10.39 -4.19
N GLU A 62 12.47 9.76 -4.71
CA GLU A 62 12.69 9.45 -6.12
C GLU A 62 12.30 8.00 -6.47
N ALA A 63 11.56 7.30 -5.61
CA ALA A 63 10.89 6.09 -6.04
C ALA A 63 9.87 6.48 -7.12
N GLU A 64 10.30 6.40 -8.39
CA GLU A 64 9.41 6.38 -9.55
C GLU A 64 8.17 5.57 -9.13
N PRO A 65 6.97 6.18 -9.14
CA PRO A 65 5.76 5.46 -8.75
C PRO A 65 5.77 4.13 -9.52
N PRO A 66 5.50 2.99 -8.83
CA PRO A 66 5.69 1.67 -9.41
C PRO A 66 5.20 1.68 -10.84
N ALA A 67 6.11 1.41 -11.78
CA ALA A 67 5.92 1.66 -13.20
C ALA A 67 4.52 1.23 -13.62
N GLN A 68 3.68 2.25 -13.82
CA GLN A 68 2.32 2.22 -14.31
C GLN A 68 1.39 1.26 -13.57
N CYS A 69 0.45 1.82 -12.79
CA CYS A 69 -0.91 1.34 -12.96
C CYS A 69 -1.17 1.39 -14.47
N PRO A 70 -1.45 0.26 -15.17
CA PRO A 70 -1.61 0.26 -16.64
C PRO A 70 -2.73 1.20 -17.10
N PHE A 71 -3.58 1.62 -16.16
CA PHE A 71 -4.66 2.56 -16.33
C PHE A 71 -4.33 4.00 -15.94
N MET A 72 -3.08 4.35 -15.59
CA MET A 72 -2.70 5.73 -15.26
C MET A 72 -1.41 6.14 -15.99
N ARG A 73 -1.48 7.28 -16.69
CA ARG A 73 -0.34 7.93 -17.34
C ARG A 73 -0.45 9.43 -17.08
N ASP A 74 0.64 10.04 -16.61
CA ASP A 74 0.68 11.48 -16.30
C ASP A 74 -0.44 11.94 -15.34
N GLY A 75 -0.81 11.09 -14.37
CA GLY A 75 -1.89 11.35 -13.41
C GLY A 75 -3.31 11.28 -14.01
N MET A 76 -3.44 10.94 -15.29
CA MET A 76 -4.71 10.74 -15.99
C MET A 76 -4.99 9.26 -16.19
N TRP A 77 -6.27 8.88 -16.08
CA TRP A 77 -6.69 7.52 -16.37
C TRP A 77 -6.46 7.22 -17.86
N CYS A 78 -5.51 6.35 -18.17
CA CYS A 78 -5.24 5.88 -19.53
C CYS A 78 -6.23 4.77 -19.88
N ALA A 79 -6.96 5.01 -20.96
CA ALA A 79 -7.85 4.03 -21.57
C ALA A 79 -7.09 2.79 -22.08
N PRO A 80 -7.75 1.63 -22.26
CA PRO A 80 -9.19 1.46 -22.16
C PRO A 80 -9.63 1.49 -20.70
N ALA A 81 -10.53 2.42 -20.37
CA ALA A 81 -11.40 2.17 -19.24
C ALA A 81 -12.01 0.78 -19.49
N PRO A 82 -12.00 -0.14 -18.51
CA PRO A 82 -12.63 -1.42 -18.69
C PRO A 82 -14.02 -1.18 -19.26
N GLU A 83 -14.42 -1.95 -20.27
CA GLU A 83 -15.83 -1.99 -20.66
C GLU A 83 -16.59 -2.45 -19.42
N LEU A 84 -17.16 -1.48 -18.73
CA LEU A 84 -17.97 -1.75 -17.56
C LEU A 84 -19.25 -2.42 -18.08
N ASP A 85 -19.59 -3.55 -17.48
CA ASP A 85 -20.93 -4.09 -17.61
C ASP A 85 -21.96 -3.05 -17.10
N ASP A 86 -23.23 -3.24 -17.44
CA ASP A 86 -24.26 -2.25 -17.14
C ASP A 86 -24.45 -2.05 -15.63
N ILE A 87 -24.19 -3.07 -14.81
CA ILE A 87 -24.24 -2.98 -13.34
C ILE A 87 -23.09 -2.11 -12.87
N SER A 88 -21.87 -2.36 -13.35
CA SER A 88 -20.70 -1.57 -13.01
C SER A 88 -20.87 -0.08 -13.39
N LYS A 89 -21.48 0.23 -14.55
CA LYS A 89 -21.82 1.60 -14.95
C LYS A 89 -22.84 2.25 -14.02
N GLU A 90 -23.86 1.50 -13.62
CA GLU A 90 -24.89 1.98 -12.72
C GLU A 90 -24.33 2.26 -11.32
N VAL A 91 -23.51 1.35 -10.78
CA VAL A 91 -22.79 1.54 -9.50
C VAL A 91 -21.92 2.80 -9.55
N CYS A 92 -21.12 2.99 -10.61
CA CYS A 92 -20.32 4.20 -10.77
C CYS A 92 -21.18 5.48 -10.83
N THR A 93 -22.37 5.39 -11.41
CA THR A 93 -23.33 6.51 -11.50
C THR A 93 -23.94 6.83 -10.13
N LEU A 94 -24.37 5.82 -9.39
CA LEU A 94 -24.89 5.97 -8.03
C LEU A 94 -23.85 6.55 -7.07
N LEU A 95 -22.58 6.18 -7.23
CA LEU A 95 -21.51 6.63 -6.35
C LEU A 95 -20.98 8.03 -6.70
N ARG A 96 -21.27 8.62 -7.86
CA ARG A 96 -20.61 9.87 -8.32
C ARG A 96 -20.65 11.01 -7.30
N GLY A 97 -21.80 11.27 -6.67
CA GLY A 97 -21.99 12.32 -5.66
C GLY A 97 -21.70 11.93 -4.21
N VAL A 98 -21.25 10.69 -3.98
CA VAL A 98 -21.05 10.17 -2.62
C VAL A 98 -19.64 10.57 -2.10
N PRO A 99 -19.51 11.05 -0.85
CA PRO A 99 -18.21 11.32 -0.23
C PRO A 99 -17.30 10.09 -0.23
N LEU A 100 -15.98 10.30 -0.33
CA LEU A 100 -15.00 9.20 -0.45
C LEU A 100 -15.08 8.20 0.70
N GLU A 101 -15.22 8.68 1.93
CA GLU A 101 -15.35 7.81 3.11
C GLU A 101 -16.57 6.89 3.02
N THR A 102 -17.69 7.40 2.49
CA THR A 102 -18.92 6.64 2.30
C THR A 102 -18.79 5.65 1.15
N LYS A 103 -18.11 6.04 0.04
CA LYS A 103 -17.77 5.11 -1.05
C LYS A 103 -16.98 3.91 -0.54
N ILE A 104 -15.96 4.15 0.29
CA ILE A 104 -15.13 3.10 0.89
C ILE A 104 -15.99 2.15 1.74
N LYS A 105 -16.89 2.70 2.58
CA LYS A 105 -17.80 1.88 3.40
C LYS A 105 -18.74 1.01 2.55
N ILE A 106 -19.34 1.57 1.50
CA ILE A 106 -20.23 0.85 0.59
C ILE A 106 -19.48 -0.30 -0.11
N LEU A 107 -18.28 -0.03 -0.63
CA LEU A 107 -17.48 -1.05 -1.32
C LEU A 107 -16.97 -2.13 -0.38
N ASN A 108 -16.59 -1.77 0.86
CA ASN A 108 -16.22 -2.75 1.88
C ASN A 108 -17.41 -3.63 2.27
N TYR A 109 -18.60 -3.04 2.45
CA TYR A 109 -19.81 -3.81 2.73
C TYR A 109 -20.15 -4.80 1.59
N ALA A 110 -20.05 -4.37 0.34
CA ALA A 110 -20.25 -5.23 -0.83
C ALA A 110 -19.23 -6.39 -0.88
N LYS A 111 -17.97 -6.11 -0.53
CA LYS A 111 -16.90 -7.11 -0.44
C LYS A 111 -17.13 -8.12 0.69
N ASP A 112 -17.57 -7.64 1.85
CA ASP A 112 -17.79 -8.46 3.04
C ASP A 112 -19.01 -9.38 2.89
N MET A 113 -20.00 -8.99 2.08
CA MET A 113 -21.20 -9.79 1.87
C MET A 113 -20.99 -11.10 1.11
N LYS A 114 -19.86 -11.35 0.41
CA LYS A 114 -19.56 -12.64 -0.28
C LYS A 114 -20.69 -13.24 -1.16
N MET A 115 -21.73 -12.48 -1.52
CA MET A 115 -22.93 -12.96 -2.23
C MET A 115 -23.00 -12.52 -3.70
N LEU A 116 -21.92 -12.00 -4.27
CA LEU A 116 -21.83 -11.73 -5.71
C LEU A 116 -21.75 -13.01 -6.56
N SER A 117 -21.54 -14.19 -5.95
CA SER A 117 -21.60 -15.48 -6.65
C SER A 117 -23.02 -15.84 -7.15
N ASP A 118 -24.06 -15.21 -6.61
CA ASP A 118 -25.46 -15.53 -6.91
C ASP A 118 -26.06 -14.65 -8.02
N LEU A 119 -25.32 -13.65 -8.50
CA LEU A 119 -25.72 -12.78 -9.62
C LEU A 119 -25.24 -13.31 -10.99
N SER A 120 -24.88 -14.59 -11.08
CA SER A 120 -24.73 -15.24 -12.38
C SER A 120 -26.10 -15.28 -13.07
N PRO A 121 -26.25 -14.74 -14.29
CA PRO A 121 -27.55 -14.76 -14.97
C PRO A 121 -27.91 -16.23 -15.22
N LYS A 122 -29.02 -16.70 -14.63
CA LYS A 122 -29.61 -17.97 -15.05
C LYS A 122 -29.96 -17.81 -16.53
N ARG A 123 -29.16 -18.41 -17.41
CA ARG A 123 -29.54 -18.59 -18.82
C ARG A 123 -30.80 -19.44 -18.83
N GLY A 124 -31.91 -18.81 -19.21
CA GLY A 124 -33.16 -19.44 -19.61
C GLY A 124 -33.47 -18.99 -21.02
#